data_AF-A0A519KMV9-F1
#
_entry.id   AF-A0A519KMV9-F1
#
_cell.length_a   1.000
_cell.length_b   1.000
_cell.length_c   1.000
_cell.angle_alpha   90.00
_cell.angle_beta   90.00
_cell.angle_gamma   90.00
#
_symmetry.space_group_name_H-M   'P 1'
#
loop_
_entity.id
_entity.type
_entity.pdbx_description
1 polymer ?
#
loop_
_entity_poly.entity_id
_entity_poly.type
_entity_poly.pdbx_seq_one_letter_code
_entity_poly.pdbx_strand_id
1 'polypeptide(L)'
;ELSKDWLSFASGIDMDAPADEGTARRLAESFAAYLKACKSDERSLSTLPPGRFLMPGDLEGSPALTFAPLADLKDTPAPKGSFRAMMERRYDAYKTIVVKPFFREHFARLDRQIVLIDALQAINRGPEAVQDLERALTDVLACFRPGHNSFFSSLVGRRIDKVLVAATKADHLHHESHDRLERLTGRLVDRAIERIGMAGAGIDVMAIASVRATREASVKDGSHQLPVIVGTPMAGETINGEVFDGTRQTAIFPGDLPADPEALFRQLGQPGSELPDVNVVRFRPPALDEKGGITLSVPHIRLDRAMQFLLGDRLA
;
A
#
# COMPACT_ATOMS: atom_id res chain seq x y z
N GLU A 1 -7.37 1.03 -20.31
CA GLU A 1 -7.35 -0.25 -21.06
C GLU A 1 -7.81 -1.43 -20.21
N LEU A 2 -7.21 -1.66 -19.04
CA LEU A 2 -7.54 -2.80 -18.16
C LEU A 2 -9.03 -2.91 -17.76
N SER A 3 -9.75 -1.80 -17.65
CA SER A 3 -11.17 -1.77 -17.28
C SER A 3 -12.14 -1.98 -18.45
N LYS A 4 -11.64 -2.11 -19.70
CA LYS A 4 -12.47 -2.05 -20.92
C LYS A 4 -13.58 -3.10 -20.92
N ASP A 5 -13.26 -4.34 -20.58
CA ASP A 5 -14.22 -5.45 -20.60
C ASP A 5 -15.32 -5.26 -19.56
N TRP A 6 -14.94 -4.86 -18.33
CA TRP A 6 -15.88 -4.55 -17.27
C TRP A 6 -16.77 -3.36 -17.62
N LEU A 7 -16.21 -2.25 -18.07
CA LEU A 7 -16.98 -1.04 -18.43
C LEU A 7 -17.92 -1.30 -19.61
N SER A 8 -17.46 -1.98 -20.65
CA SER A 8 -18.28 -2.35 -21.81
C SER A 8 -19.47 -3.22 -21.39
N PHE A 9 -19.23 -4.21 -20.53
CA PHE A 9 -20.29 -5.06 -20.02
C PHE A 9 -21.25 -4.28 -19.10
N ALA A 10 -20.72 -3.47 -18.18
CA ALA A 10 -21.51 -2.69 -17.23
C ALA A 10 -22.41 -1.66 -17.92
N SER A 11 -21.91 -0.96 -18.95
CA SER A 11 -22.67 0.03 -19.73
C SER A 11 -23.75 -0.61 -20.61
N GLY A 12 -23.63 -1.89 -20.94
CA GLY A 12 -24.64 -2.63 -21.70
C GLY A 12 -25.80 -3.18 -20.87
N ILE A 13 -25.76 -3.06 -19.54
CA ILE A 13 -26.80 -3.58 -18.64
C ILE A 13 -27.92 -2.56 -18.48
N ASP A 14 -29.16 -2.98 -18.77
CA ASP A 14 -30.34 -2.25 -18.31
C ASP A 14 -30.50 -2.49 -16.79
N MET A 15 -30.08 -1.50 -16.00
CA MET A 15 -30.06 -1.60 -14.55
C MET A 15 -31.46 -1.65 -13.90
N ASP A 16 -32.50 -1.20 -14.61
CA ASP A 16 -33.88 -1.19 -14.13
C ASP A 16 -34.69 -2.42 -14.63
N ALA A 17 -34.12 -3.25 -15.50
CA ALA A 17 -34.68 -4.54 -15.90
C ALA A 17 -34.71 -5.55 -14.74
N PRO A 18 -35.54 -6.62 -14.83
CA PRO A 18 -35.61 -7.66 -13.81
C PRO A 18 -34.23 -8.24 -13.46
N ALA A 19 -34.00 -8.49 -12.17
CA ALA A 19 -32.75 -9.04 -11.68
C ALA A 19 -32.40 -10.39 -12.35
N ASP A 20 -31.19 -10.49 -12.89
CA ASP A 20 -30.65 -11.69 -13.51
C ASP A 20 -29.35 -12.14 -12.83
N GLU A 21 -29.37 -13.37 -12.30
CA GLU A 21 -28.25 -13.96 -11.56
C GLU A 21 -27.03 -14.20 -12.45
N GLY A 22 -27.24 -14.61 -13.71
CA GLY A 22 -26.16 -14.87 -14.66
C GLY A 22 -25.39 -13.59 -15.00
N THR A 23 -26.12 -12.51 -15.27
CA THR A 23 -25.56 -11.18 -15.53
C THR A 23 -24.79 -10.65 -14.31
N ALA A 24 -25.32 -10.82 -13.11
CA ALA A 24 -24.65 -10.38 -11.88
C ALA A 24 -23.32 -11.10 -11.64
N ARG A 25 -23.28 -12.42 -11.88
CA ARG A 25 -22.06 -13.21 -11.75
C ARG A 25 -21.00 -12.76 -12.76
N ARG A 26 -21.38 -12.66 -14.04
CA ARG A 26 -20.48 -12.20 -15.11
C ARG A 26 -19.95 -10.79 -14.84
N LEU A 27 -20.79 -9.90 -14.33
CA LEU A 27 -20.40 -8.55 -13.97
C LEU A 27 -19.34 -8.56 -12.86
N ALA A 28 -19.59 -9.29 -11.78
CA ALA A 28 -18.63 -9.44 -10.68
C ALA A 28 -17.31 -10.11 -11.10
N GLU A 29 -17.36 -11.14 -11.95
CA GLU A 29 -16.16 -11.80 -12.50
C GLU A 29 -15.33 -10.85 -13.35
N SER A 30 -15.97 -10.09 -14.25
CA SER A 30 -15.29 -9.09 -15.09
C SER A 30 -14.63 -7.98 -14.25
N PHE A 31 -15.30 -7.54 -13.19
CA PHE A 31 -14.77 -6.54 -12.28
C PHE A 31 -13.62 -7.10 -11.43
N ALA A 32 -13.73 -8.33 -10.92
CA ALA A 32 -12.65 -8.99 -10.21
C ALA A 32 -11.42 -9.22 -11.11
N ALA A 33 -11.63 -9.56 -12.39
CA ALA A 33 -10.56 -9.70 -13.37
C ALA A 33 -9.85 -8.36 -13.61
N TYR A 34 -10.62 -7.26 -13.75
CA TYR A 34 -10.07 -5.91 -13.83
C TYR A 34 -9.21 -5.56 -12.60
N LEU A 35 -9.71 -5.78 -11.38
CA LEU A 35 -8.95 -5.52 -10.16
C LEU A 35 -7.66 -6.36 -10.10
N LYS A 36 -7.73 -7.64 -10.48
CA LYS A 36 -6.56 -8.54 -10.52
C LYS A 36 -5.53 -8.03 -11.53
N ALA A 37 -5.97 -7.58 -12.70
CA ALA A 37 -5.10 -7.01 -13.72
C ALA A 37 -4.41 -5.74 -13.22
N CYS A 38 -5.13 -4.85 -12.53
CA CYS A 38 -4.53 -3.68 -11.89
C CYS A 38 -3.52 -4.04 -10.80
N LYS A 39 -3.76 -5.12 -10.04
CA LYS A 39 -2.81 -5.61 -9.03
C LYS A 39 -1.52 -6.15 -9.68
N SER A 40 -1.63 -6.81 -10.83
CA SER A 40 -0.48 -7.41 -11.54
C SER A 40 0.28 -6.44 -12.43
N ASP A 41 -0.33 -5.33 -12.85
CA ASP A 41 0.34 -4.30 -13.66
C ASP A 41 1.44 -3.61 -12.83
N GLU A 42 2.58 -3.33 -13.47
CA GLU A 42 3.69 -2.59 -12.88
C GLU A 42 3.29 -1.18 -12.42
N ARG A 43 2.24 -0.61 -13.04
CA ARG A 43 1.56 0.63 -12.63
C ARG A 43 0.58 0.45 -11.45
N SER A 44 0.75 -0.62 -10.68
CA SER A 44 -0.14 -1.05 -9.60
C SER A 44 -0.67 0.11 -8.76
N LEU A 45 -1.97 0.38 -8.90
CA LEU A 45 -2.72 1.31 -8.07
C LEU A 45 -2.87 0.69 -6.67
N SER A 46 -2.57 1.46 -5.64
CA SER A 46 -2.73 1.12 -4.22
C SER A 46 -4.21 1.02 -3.84
N THR A 47 -5.07 1.77 -4.53
CA THR A 47 -6.50 1.88 -4.20
C THR A 47 -7.35 0.93 -5.07
N LEU A 48 -7.48 -0.33 -4.66
CA LEU A 48 -8.29 -1.35 -5.37
C LEU A 48 -9.44 -1.92 -4.51
N PRO A 49 -10.46 -1.12 -4.16
CA PRO A 49 -11.64 -1.62 -3.47
C PRO A 49 -12.60 -2.37 -4.41
N PRO A 50 -13.37 -3.36 -3.90
CA PRO A 50 -13.31 -3.94 -2.56
C PRO A 50 -12.21 -4.99 -2.44
N GLY A 51 -11.30 -4.85 -1.47
CA GLY A 51 -10.12 -5.73 -1.36
C GLY A 51 -10.42 -7.24 -1.22
N ARG A 52 -11.63 -7.62 -0.78
CA ARG A 52 -12.04 -9.04 -0.70
C ARG A 52 -12.31 -9.67 -2.09
N PHE A 53 -12.44 -8.88 -3.14
CA PHE A 53 -12.50 -9.41 -4.51
C PHE A 53 -11.12 -9.89 -4.99
N LEU A 54 -10.05 -9.32 -4.42
CA LEU A 54 -8.67 -9.73 -4.68
C LEU A 54 -8.21 -10.84 -3.73
N MET A 55 -8.80 -10.90 -2.53
CA MET A 55 -8.47 -11.87 -1.48
C MET A 55 -9.78 -12.35 -0.82
N PRO A 56 -10.51 -13.28 -1.45
CA PRO A 56 -11.84 -13.68 -0.99
C PRO A 56 -11.82 -14.49 0.31
N GLY A 57 -10.75 -15.24 0.59
CA GLY A 57 -10.69 -16.11 1.77
C GLY A 57 -11.90 -17.04 1.81
N ASP A 58 -12.52 -17.17 2.99
CA ASP A 58 -13.70 -18.02 3.20
C ASP A 58 -14.99 -17.54 2.50
N LEU A 59 -14.95 -16.38 1.82
CA LEU A 59 -16.10 -15.78 1.14
C LEU A 59 -16.16 -16.11 -0.36
N GLU A 60 -15.23 -16.92 -0.87
CA GLU A 60 -15.20 -17.30 -2.28
C GLU A 60 -16.52 -17.99 -2.69
N GLY A 61 -17.12 -17.52 -3.80
CA GLY A 61 -18.41 -18.00 -4.28
C GLY A 61 -19.64 -17.53 -3.48
N SER A 62 -19.47 -16.76 -2.41
CA SER A 62 -20.59 -16.18 -1.65
C SER A 62 -21.37 -15.15 -2.47
N PRO A 63 -22.71 -15.10 -2.37
CA PRO A 63 -23.52 -14.01 -2.93
C PRO A 63 -23.12 -12.62 -2.44
N ALA A 64 -22.40 -12.53 -1.31
CA ALA A 64 -21.85 -11.28 -0.79
C ALA A 64 -20.68 -10.74 -1.62
N LEU A 65 -20.07 -11.53 -2.53
CA LEU A 65 -19.01 -11.11 -3.44
C LEU A 65 -19.44 -11.11 -4.92
N THR A 66 -20.72 -11.28 -5.22
CA THR A 66 -21.26 -11.27 -6.59
C THR A 66 -21.93 -9.95 -6.93
N PHE A 67 -21.23 -8.84 -6.72
CA PHE A 67 -21.67 -7.50 -7.12
C PHE A 67 -20.51 -6.73 -7.78
N ALA A 68 -20.82 -5.66 -8.50
CA ALA A 68 -19.82 -4.73 -9.00
C ALA A 68 -20.41 -3.32 -9.10
N PRO A 69 -19.57 -2.28 -9.28
CA PRO A 69 -20.09 -0.94 -9.57
C PRO A 69 -20.83 -0.94 -10.91
N LEU A 70 -21.96 -0.23 -10.94
CA LEU A 70 -22.75 -0.01 -12.14
C LEU A 70 -22.30 1.29 -12.82
N ALA A 71 -22.29 1.32 -14.14
CA ALA A 71 -22.09 2.55 -14.91
C ALA A 71 -23.35 3.42 -14.86
N ASP A 72 -23.18 4.75 -14.92
CA ASP A 72 -24.27 5.73 -15.09
C ASP A 72 -25.41 5.62 -14.06
N LEU A 73 -25.06 5.32 -12.81
CA LEU A 73 -26.02 5.17 -11.72
C LEU A 73 -26.86 6.45 -11.56
N LYS A 74 -28.19 6.31 -11.64
CA LYS A 74 -29.11 7.43 -11.38
C LYS A 74 -29.26 7.65 -9.88
N ASP A 75 -29.33 8.91 -9.46
CA ASP A 75 -29.67 9.29 -8.08
C ASP A 75 -31.19 9.20 -7.85
N THR A 76 -31.73 8.00 -8.04
CA THR A 76 -33.14 7.66 -7.85
C THR A 76 -33.25 6.31 -7.15
N PRO A 77 -34.31 6.06 -6.36
CA PRO A 77 -34.51 4.76 -5.74
C PRO A 77 -34.54 3.64 -6.78
N ALA A 78 -33.88 2.51 -6.49
CA ALA A 78 -33.90 1.35 -7.35
C ALA A 78 -35.31 0.73 -7.41
N PRO A 79 -35.87 0.47 -8.62
CA PRO A 79 -37.14 -0.24 -8.74
C PRO A 79 -37.09 -1.61 -8.09
N LYS A 80 -38.17 -2.01 -7.40
CA LYS A 80 -38.23 -3.31 -6.73
C LYS A 80 -38.05 -4.44 -7.74
N GLY A 81 -37.16 -5.38 -7.43
CA GLY A 81 -36.87 -6.53 -8.29
C GLY A 81 -35.94 -6.23 -9.47
N SER A 82 -35.45 -5.00 -9.61
CA SER A 82 -34.50 -4.66 -10.66
C SER A 82 -33.09 -5.17 -10.38
N PHE A 83 -32.27 -5.19 -11.42
CA PHE A 83 -30.85 -5.50 -11.31
C PHE A 83 -30.11 -4.55 -10.36
N ARG A 84 -30.38 -3.25 -10.41
CA ARG A 84 -29.82 -2.25 -9.50
C ARG A 84 -30.21 -2.51 -8.05
N ALA A 85 -31.47 -2.84 -7.78
CA ALA A 85 -31.93 -3.18 -6.43
C ALA A 85 -31.23 -4.45 -5.89
N MET A 86 -30.94 -5.42 -6.77
CA MET A 86 -30.13 -6.59 -6.41
C MET A 86 -28.69 -6.21 -6.06
N MET A 87 -28.04 -5.32 -6.83
CA MET A 87 -26.67 -4.86 -6.54
C MET A 87 -26.59 -4.09 -5.23
N GLU A 88 -27.52 -3.17 -4.96
CA GLU A 88 -27.62 -2.43 -3.70
C GLU A 88 -27.73 -3.39 -2.50
N ARG A 89 -28.65 -4.35 -2.57
CA ARG A 89 -28.83 -5.37 -1.53
C ARG A 89 -27.56 -6.19 -1.29
N ARG A 90 -26.85 -6.59 -2.35
CA ARG A 90 -25.60 -7.35 -2.22
C ARG A 90 -24.49 -6.52 -1.60
N TYR A 91 -24.38 -5.25 -1.98
CA TYR A 91 -23.43 -4.33 -1.36
C TYR A 91 -23.75 -4.08 0.13
N ASP A 92 -25.03 -3.95 0.49
CA ASP A 92 -25.46 -3.84 1.88
C ASP A 92 -25.19 -5.11 2.70
N ALA A 93 -25.40 -6.28 2.09
CA ALA A 93 -25.03 -7.57 2.67
C ALA A 93 -23.51 -7.66 2.88
N TYR A 94 -22.71 -7.26 1.89
CA TYR A 94 -21.25 -7.19 2.01
C TYR A 94 -20.82 -6.30 3.18
N LYS A 95 -21.38 -5.08 3.29
CA LYS A 95 -21.10 -4.19 4.42
C LYS A 95 -21.45 -4.86 5.75
N THR A 96 -22.61 -5.51 5.85
CA THR A 96 -23.13 -6.07 7.11
C THR A 96 -22.44 -7.35 7.54
N ILE A 97 -22.09 -8.23 6.60
CA ILE A 97 -21.55 -9.57 6.85
C ILE A 97 -20.03 -9.60 6.81
N VAL A 98 -19.40 -8.70 6.05
CA VAL A 98 -17.94 -8.70 5.85
C VAL A 98 -17.29 -7.51 6.53
N VAL A 99 -17.76 -6.29 6.25
CA VAL A 99 -17.10 -5.06 6.73
C VAL A 99 -17.33 -4.86 8.23
N LYS A 100 -18.60 -4.85 8.68
CA LYS A 100 -18.94 -4.59 10.09
C LYS A 100 -18.32 -5.61 11.06
N PRO A 101 -18.36 -6.94 10.81
CA PRO A 101 -17.79 -7.92 11.72
C PRO A 101 -16.28 -7.79 11.82
N PHE A 102 -15.59 -7.50 10.71
CA PHE A 102 -14.13 -7.25 10.73
C PHE A 102 -13.75 -6.14 11.71
N PHE A 103 -14.43 -4.99 11.65
CA PHE A 103 -14.16 -3.88 12.55
C PHE A 103 -14.50 -4.21 14.01
N ARG A 104 -15.64 -4.88 14.24
CA ARG A 104 -16.09 -5.23 15.60
C ARG A 104 -15.22 -6.30 16.26
N GLU A 105 -14.84 -7.33 15.53
CA GLU A 105 -14.25 -8.56 16.11
C GLU A 105 -12.73 -8.56 16.08
N HIS A 106 -12.13 -7.88 15.10
CA HIS A 106 -10.67 -7.80 14.96
C HIS A 106 -10.16 -6.40 15.29
N PHE A 107 -10.66 -5.38 14.58
CA PHE A 107 -10.11 -4.04 14.69
C PHE A 107 -10.28 -3.42 16.08
N ALA A 108 -11.44 -3.61 16.71
CA ALA A 108 -11.72 -3.11 18.06
C ALA A 108 -10.83 -3.72 19.16
N ARG A 109 -10.06 -4.77 18.86
CA ARG A 109 -9.16 -5.46 19.81
C ARG A 109 -7.70 -5.04 19.65
N LEU A 110 -7.38 -4.22 18.65
CA LEU A 110 -6.01 -3.78 18.39
C LEU A 110 -5.58 -2.75 19.45
N ASP A 111 -4.50 -3.06 20.17
CA ASP A 111 -3.85 -2.10 21.07
C ASP A 111 -2.78 -1.28 20.31
N ARG A 112 -2.08 -1.89 19.35
CA ARG A 112 -0.96 -1.31 18.58
C ARG A 112 -1.12 -1.62 17.11
N GLN A 113 -0.66 -0.73 16.24
CA GLN A 113 -0.67 -0.97 14.80
C GLN A 113 0.65 -0.55 14.16
N ILE A 114 1.07 -1.29 13.13
CA ILE A 114 2.11 -0.87 12.20
C ILE A 114 1.53 -0.83 10.78
N VAL A 115 1.78 0.26 10.05
CA VAL A 115 1.38 0.43 8.65
C VAL A 115 2.65 0.42 7.79
N LEU A 116 2.81 -0.62 6.98
CA LEU A 116 3.98 -0.80 6.12
C LEU A 116 3.77 -0.09 4.78
N ILE A 117 4.73 0.75 4.38
CA ILE A 117 4.67 1.57 3.18
C ILE A 117 5.90 1.29 2.31
N ASP A 118 5.69 1.07 1.02
CA ASP A 118 6.78 1.00 0.04
C ASP A 118 6.87 2.34 -0.72
N ALA A 119 7.40 3.36 -0.04
CA ALA A 119 7.48 4.71 -0.60
C ALA A 119 8.48 4.78 -1.77
N LEU A 120 9.56 3.98 -1.72
CA LEU A 120 10.57 3.94 -2.77
C LEU A 120 10.00 3.46 -4.10
N GLN A 121 9.22 2.36 -4.08
CA GLN A 121 8.59 1.86 -5.28
C GLN A 121 7.55 2.85 -5.86
N ALA A 122 6.85 3.60 -5.00
CA ALA A 122 5.92 4.63 -5.44
C ALA A 122 6.65 5.79 -6.15
N ILE A 123 7.78 6.24 -5.62
CA ILE A 123 8.62 7.28 -6.24
C ILE A 123 9.14 6.80 -7.60
N ASN A 124 9.69 5.59 -7.69
CA ASN A 124 10.17 5.01 -8.95
C ASN A 124 9.09 4.95 -10.04
N ARG A 125 7.82 4.75 -9.67
CA ARG A 125 6.70 4.66 -10.62
C ARG A 125 6.21 6.02 -11.10
N GLY A 126 6.65 7.11 -10.48
CA GLY A 126 6.29 8.45 -10.90
C GLY A 126 5.16 9.10 -10.10
N PRO A 127 4.76 10.33 -10.49
CA PRO A 127 3.87 11.18 -9.72
C PRO A 127 2.52 10.59 -9.35
N GLU A 128 1.89 9.90 -10.29
CA GLU A 128 0.54 9.34 -10.09
C GLU A 128 0.51 8.27 -8.99
N ALA A 129 1.57 7.45 -8.90
CA ALA A 129 1.70 6.42 -7.87
C ALA A 129 1.91 7.03 -6.48
N VAL A 130 2.66 8.13 -6.38
CA VAL A 130 2.84 8.86 -5.11
C VAL A 130 1.53 9.49 -4.64
N GLN A 131 0.76 10.11 -5.55
CA GLN A 131 -0.55 10.70 -5.22
C GLN A 131 -1.60 9.64 -4.86
N ASP A 132 -1.58 8.48 -5.53
CA ASP A 132 -2.43 7.35 -5.17
C ASP A 132 -2.05 6.77 -3.79
N LEU A 133 -0.76 6.67 -3.47
CA LEU A 133 -0.29 6.27 -2.15
C LEU A 133 -0.74 7.26 -1.05
N GLU A 134 -0.62 8.57 -1.27
CA GLU A 134 -1.11 9.62 -0.33
C GLU A 134 -2.62 9.45 -0.04
N ARG A 135 -3.42 9.20 -1.08
CA ARG A 135 -4.87 8.96 -0.94
C ARG A 135 -5.17 7.67 -0.18
N ALA A 136 -4.52 6.56 -0.54
CA ALA A 136 -4.71 5.28 0.13
C ALA A 136 -4.32 5.36 1.62
N LEU A 137 -3.22 6.03 1.95
CA LEU A 137 -2.80 6.25 3.33
C LEU A 137 -3.79 7.12 4.10
N THR A 138 -4.36 8.14 3.46
CA THR A 138 -5.41 8.97 4.09
C THR A 138 -6.63 8.13 4.46
N ASP A 139 -7.09 7.26 3.58
CA ASP A 139 -8.26 6.39 3.82
C ASP A 139 -7.98 5.33 4.89
N VAL A 140 -6.79 4.71 4.85
CA VAL A 140 -6.36 3.74 5.86
C VAL A 140 -6.23 4.40 7.24
N LEU A 141 -5.57 5.56 7.32
CA LEU A 141 -5.34 6.24 8.58
C LEU A 141 -6.64 6.81 9.17
N ALA A 142 -7.60 7.19 8.33
CA ALA A 142 -8.93 7.61 8.77
C ALA A 142 -9.67 6.51 9.57
N CYS A 143 -9.34 5.23 9.35
CA CYS A 143 -9.92 4.12 10.11
C CYS A 143 -9.43 4.09 11.58
N PHE A 144 -8.32 4.74 11.90
CA PHE A 144 -7.77 4.79 13.26
C PHE A 144 -8.30 5.97 14.10
N ARG A 145 -9.12 6.86 13.52
CA ARG A 145 -9.63 8.04 14.22
C ARG A 145 -10.54 7.64 15.40
N PRO A 146 -10.19 8.00 16.65
CA PRO A 146 -11.06 7.73 17.79
C PRO A 146 -12.23 8.73 17.85
N GLY A 147 -13.47 8.25 17.90
CA GLY A 147 -14.59 8.96 18.53
C GLY A 147 -15.17 10.21 17.88
N HIS A 148 -15.09 10.43 16.56
CA HIS A 148 -15.89 11.49 15.92
C HIS A 148 -16.46 11.07 14.56
N ASN A 149 -17.78 10.96 14.49
CA ASN A 149 -18.61 10.81 13.28
C ASN A 149 -18.17 9.80 12.22
N SER A 150 -17.92 8.56 12.62
CA SER A 150 -18.07 7.43 11.72
C SER A 150 -19.07 6.46 12.35
N PHE A 151 -19.86 5.78 11.53
CA PHE A 151 -21.01 4.91 11.85
C PHE A 151 -20.75 3.79 12.90
N PHE A 152 -19.56 3.77 13.50
CA PHE A 152 -18.96 2.72 14.32
C PHE A 152 -18.47 3.20 15.70
N SER A 153 -18.69 4.47 16.06
CA SER A 153 -18.22 5.10 17.32
C SER A 153 -18.72 4.44 18.61
N SER A 154 -19.81 3.66 18.58
CA SER A 154 -20.43 3.07 19.78
C SER A 154 -19.91 1.66 20.13
N LEU A 155 -19.06 1.07 19.28
CA LEU A 155 -18.68 -0.35 19.37
C LEU A 155 -17.23 -0.59 19.86
N VAL A 156 -16.46 0.46 20.17
CA VAL A 156 -15.01 0.33 20.44
C VAL A 156 -14.67 0.87 21.83
N GLY A 157 -14.44 -0.03 22.78
CA GLY A 157 -14.03 0.29 24.16
C GLY A 157 -12.50 0.36 24.38
N ARG A 158 -11.67 -0.12 23.44
CA ARG A 158 -10.20 -0.05 23.48
C ARG A 158 -9.70 0.78 22.29
N ARG A 159 -8.86 1.78 22.54
CA ARG A 159 -8.25 2.61 21.50
C ARG A 159 -6.86 2.09 21.18
N ILE A 160 -6.54 2.04 19.90
CA ILE A 160 -5.16 1.99 19.43
C ILE A 160 -4.47 3.25 19.94
N ASP A 161 -3.43 3.07 20.76
CA ASP A 161 -2.71 4.18 21.41
C ASP A 161 -1.36 4.47 20.75
N LYS A 162 -0.78 3.49 20.02
CA LYS A 162 0.38 3.70 19.14
C LYS A 162 0.19 3.12 17.74
N VAL A 163 0.57 3.92 16.75
CA VAL A 163 0.59 3.57 15.32
C VAL A 163 1.98 3.87 14.75
N LEU A 164 2.71 2.86 14.30
CA LEU A 164 3.97 3.07 13.59
C LEU A 164 3.71 3.10 12.09
N VAL A 165 4.04 4.21 11.43
CA VAL A 165 4.09 4.30 9.97
C VAL A 165 5.52 3.96 9.52
N ALA A 166 5.68 2.82 8.85
CA ALA A 166 6.99 2.27 8.55
C ALA A 166 7.26 2.26 7.04
N ALA A 167 8.20 3.11 6.60
CA ALA A 167 8.76 3.06 5.26
C ALA A 167 9.67 1.84 5.14
N THR A 168 9.22 0.83 4.41
CA THR A 168 9.91 -0.46 4.26
C THR A 168 11.02 -0.41 3.21
N LYS A 169 11.87 -1.44 3.20
CA LYS A 169 12.97 -1.63 2.24
C LYS A 169 14.00 -0.50 2.29
N ALA A 170 14.23 0.08 3.48
CA ALA A 170 15.22 1.13 3.66
C ALA A 170 16.65 0.70 3.27
N ASP A 171 16.93 -0.61 3.24
CA ASP A 171 18.18 -1.18 2.76
C ASP A 171 18.40 -0.97 1.25
N HIS A 172 17.36 -0.63 0.50
CA HIS A 172 17.52 -0.20 -0.89
C HIS A 172 18.08 1.23 -1.02
N LEU A 173 18.44 1.87 0.09
CA LEU A 173 19.15 3.14 0.15
C LEU A 173 20.35 3.03 1.09
N HIS A 174 21.36 3.86 0.85
CA HIS A 174 22.43 4.09 1.80
C HIS A 174 21.88 4.80 3.06
N HIS A 175 22.47 4.54 4.24
CA HIS A 175 21.97 5.11 5.52
C HIS A 175 21.80 6.63 5.54
N GLU A 176 22.64 7.35 4.79
CA GLU A 176 22.56 8.81 4.64
C GLU A 176 21.20 9.30 4.09
N SER A 177 20.46 8.42 3.41
CA SER A 177 19.14 8.71 2.84
C SER A 177 17.98 8.18 3.69
N HIS A 178 18.22 7.44 4.78
CA HIS A 178 17.14 6.89 5.63
C HIS A 178 16.32 8.01 6.29
N ASP A 179 16.97 9.05 6.80
CA ASP A 179 16.27 10.18 7.41
C ASP A 179 15.51 11.04 6.37
N ARG A 180 15.94 10.99 5.09
CA ARG A 180 15.18 11.60 3.98
C ARG A 180 13.93 10.78 3.67
N LEU A 181 14.05 9.45 3.65
CA LEU A 181 12.91 8.54 3.47
C LEU A 181 11.89 8.69 4.60
N GLU A 182 12.35 8.84 5.85
CA GLU A 182 11.48 9.11 7.00
C GLU A 182 10.72 10.42 6.83
N ARG A 183 11.42 11.52 6.52
CA ARG A 183 10.78 12.84 6.32
C ARG A 183 9.80 12.84 5.15
N LEU A 184 10.15 12.16 4.06
CA LEU A 184 9.26 12.02 2.90
C LEU A 184 8.00 11.22 3.25
N THR A 185 8.17 10.13 3.99
CA THR A 185 7.05 9.30 4.44
C THR A 185 6.17 10.05 5.43
N GLY A 186 6.76 10.81 6.36
CA GLY A 186 6.03 11.71 7.24
C GLY A 186 5.16 12.66 6.43
N ARG A 187 5.74 13.31 5.42
CA ARG A 187 5.01 14.24 4.56
C ARG A 187 3.84 13.61 3.79
N LEU A 188 3.94 12.34 3.39
CA LEU A 188 2.83 11.59 2.78
C LEU A 188 1.65 11.40 3.73
N VAL A 189 1.91 11.28 5.03
CA VAL A 189 0.88 11.00 6.04
C VAL A 189 0.48 12.23 6.87
N ASP A 190 1.22 13.34 6.80
CA ASP A 190 0.99 14.54 7.61
C ASP A 190 -0.48 15.02 7.54
N ARG A 191 -1.04 15.17 6.34
CA ARG A 191 -2.44 15.58 6.16
C ARG A 191 -3.44 14.61 6.78
N ALA A 192 -3.15 13.31 6.70
CA ALA A 192 -3.98 12.30 7.29
C ALA A 192 -3.91 12.37 8.83
N ILE A 193 -2.71 12.52 9.38
CA ILE A 193 -2.44 12.67 10.82
C ILE A 193 -3.11 13.93 11.39
N GLU A 194 -2.99 15.08 10.70
CA GLU A 194 -3.68 16.32 11.08
C GLU A 194 -5.19 16.12 11.12
N ARG A 195 -5.76 15.51 10.06
CA ARG A 195 -7.21 15.33 9.92
C ARG A 195 -7.80 14.41 10.99
N ILE A 196 -7.09 13.36 11.38
CA ILE A 196 -7.55 12.42 12.41
C ILE A 196 -7.43 13.00 13.83
N GLY A 197 -6.80 14.16 14.00
CA GLY A 197 -6.65 14.82 15.30
C GLY A 197 -5.83 13.99 16.28
N MET A 198 -4.99 13.07 15.79
CA MET A 198 -4.09 12.25 16.59
C MET A 198 -2.81 12.99 16.97
N ALA A 199 -2.88 14.33 17.06
CA ALA A 199 -1.77 15.22 17.43
C ALA A 199 -1.18 14.96 18.84
N GLY A 200 -1.63 13.92 19.55
CA GLY A 200 -1.05 13.42 20.79
C GLY A 200 -1.22 11.91 21.03
N ALA A 201 -1.71 11.14 20.04
CA ALA A 201 -1.66 9.69 20.09
C ALA A 201 -0.35 9.25 19.43
N GLY A 202 0.30 8.20 19.95
CA GLY A 202 1.67 7.84 19.58
C GLY A 202 1.78 7.38 18.14
N ILE A 203 1.78 8.31 17.19
CA ILE A 203 2.15 8.06 15.80
C ILE A 203 3.62 8.38 15.66
N ASP A 204 4.39 7.44 15.12
CA ASP A 204 5.79 7.65 14.77
C ASP A 204 6.01 7.19 13.33
N VAL A 205 7.02 7.74 12.68
CA VAL A 205 7.39 7.41 11.30
C VAL A 205 8.83 6.91 11.30
N MET A 206 9.06 5.72 10.74
CA MET A 206 10.40 5.12 10.68
C MET A 206 10.71 4.51 9.32
N ALA A 207 11.96 4.61 8.89
CA ALA A 207 12.50 3.84 7.77
C ALA A 207 13.07 2.53 8.32
N ILE A 208 12.55 1.40 7.86
CA ILE A 208 12.92 0.07 8.33
C ILE A 208 13.25 -0.86 7.17
N ALA A 209 14.04 -1.88 7.47
CA ALA A 209 14.17 -3.06 6.63
C ALA A 209 14.02 -4.30 7.52
N SER A 210 12.95 -5.06 7.33
CA SER A 210 12.73 -6.30 8.09
C SER A 210 13.76 -7.37 7.73
N VAL A 211 14.18 -7.38 6.47
CA VAL A 211 15.24 -8.20 5.91
C VAL A 211 16.14 -7.31 5.09
N ARG A 212 17.41 -7.18 5.49
CA ARG A 212 18.41 -6.40 4.77
C ARG A 212 19.05 -7.27 3.68
N ALA A 213 18.72 -6.96 2.43
CA ALA A 213 19.24 -7.64 1.24
C ALA A 213 20.54 -7.03 0.70
N THR A 214 20.91 -5.83 1.17
CA THR A 214 22.05 -5.07 0.68
C THR A 214 23.08 -4.79 1.77
N ARG A 215 24.31 -4.51 1.38
CA ARG A 215 25.36 -3.96 2.25
C ARG A 215 25.79 -2.60 1.74
N GLU A 216 26.18 -1.72 2.65
CA GLU A 216 26.69 -0.41 2.27
C GLU A 216 28.16 -0.51 1.84
N ALA A 217 28.54 0.31 0.87
CA ALA A 217 29.91 0.48 0.43
C ALA A 217 30.11 1.92 -0.09
N SER A 218 31.37 2.28 -0.37
CA SER A 218 31.68 3.51 -1.09
C SER A 218 32.52 3.17 -2.33
N VAL A 219 32.20 3.81 -3.44
CA VAL A 219 32.98 3.73 -4.67
C VAL A 219 33.61 5.09 -4.92
N LYS A 220 34.89 5.10 -5.28
CA LYS A 220 35.57 6.33 -5.67
C LYS A 220 35.26 6.64 -7.13
N ASP A 221 34.66 7.80 -7.37
CA ASP A 221 34.41 8.34 -8.70
C ASP A 221 35.14 9.68 -8.84
N GLY A 222 36.26 9.66 -9.57
CA GLY A 222 37.19 10.79 -9.64
C GLY A 222 37.71 11.21 -8.25
N SER A 223 37.39 12.44 -7.84
CA SER A 223 37.70 12.99 -6.51
C SER A 223 36.61 12.76 -5.47
N HIS A 224 35.44 12.23 -5.86
CA HIS A 224 34.29 12.06 -4.98
C HIS A 224 34.21 10.62 -4.48
N GLN A 225 33.72 10.45 -3.25
CA GLN A 225 33.26 9.16 -2.75
C GLN A 225 31.75 9.11 -2.91
N LEU A 226 31.27 8.16 -3.70
CA LEU A 226 29.84 7.93 -3.90
C LEU A 226 29.36 6.86 -2.91
N PRO A 227 28.33 7.14 -2.10
CA PRO A 227 27.72 6.15 -1.23
C PRO A 227 26.90 5.18 -2.07
N VAL A 228 27.24 3.90 -2.05
CA VAL A 228 26.54 2.87 -2.83
C VAL A 228 26.02 1.75 -1.94
N ILE A 229 25.04 1.03 -2.46
CA ILE A 229 24.57 -0.23 -1.88
C ILE A 229 25.00 -1.39 -2.76
N VAL A 230 25.33 -2.53 -2.16
CA VAL A 230 25.79 -3.72 -2.86
C VAL A 230 24.84 -4.87 -2.56
N GLY A 231 24.28 -5.46 -3.60
CA GLY A 231 23.36 -6.59 -3.49
C GLY A 231 23.24 -7.30 -4.84
N THR A 232 22.35 -8.29 -4.94
CA THR A 232 22.05 -8.97 -6.20
C THR A 232 20.68 -8.47 -6.69
N PRO A 233 20.61 -7.59 -7.70
CA PRO A 233 19.34 -7.16 -8.27
C PRO A 233 18.54 -8.36 -8.79
N MET A 234 17.22 -8.28 -8.78
CA MET A 234 16.36 -9.32 -9.35
C MET A 234 16.49 -9.37 -10.88
N ALA A 235 16.23 -10.55 -11.46
CA ALA A 235 16.23 -10.69 -12.90
C ALA A 235 15.16 -9.80 -13.54
N GLY A 236 15.53 -9.06 -14.58
CA GLY A 236 14.64 -8.14 -15.31
C GLY A 236 14.63 -6.70 -14.79
N GLU A 237 15.18 -6.44 -13.60
CA GLU A 237 15.40 -5.07 -13.11
C GLU A 237 16.37 -4.34 -14.06
N THR A 238 16.20 -3.03 -14.24
CA THR A 238 16.97 -2.25 -15.20
C THR A 238 17.51 -0.95 -14.59
N ILE A 239 18.81 -0.69 -14.76
CA ILE A 239 19.44 0.61 -14.45
C ILE A 239 20.21 1.09 -15.67
N ASN A 240 19.98 2.32 -16.12
CA ASN A 240 20.70 2.94 -17.24
C ASN A 240 20.77 2.06 -18.51
N GLY A 241 19.70 1.30 -18.78
CA GLY A 241 19.62 0.39 -19.93
C GLY A 241 20.29 -0.98 -19.73
N GLU A 242 20.98 -1.21 -18.61
CA GLU A 242 21.48 -2.54 -18.24
C GLU A 242 20.37 -3.35 -17.57
N VAL A 243 20.07 -4.53 -18.12
CA VAL A 243 19.11 -5.48 -17.55
C VAL A 243 19.85 -6.51 -16.69
N PHE A 244 19.47 -6.64 -15.43
CA PHE A 244 20.11 -7.57 -14.51
C PHE A 244 19.63 -9.01 -14.72
N ASP A 245 20.55 -9.97 -14.54
CA ASP A 245 20.32 -11.41 -14.72
C ASP A 245 19.81 -12.11 -13.45
N GLY A 246 19.76 -11.43 -12.31
CA GLY A 246 19.34 -12.03 -11.04
C GLY A 246 20.42 -12.85 -10.33
N THR A 247 21.68 -12.79 -10.75
CA THR A 247 22.77 -13.63 -10.22
C THR A 247 24.00 -12.82 -9.81
N ARG A 248 24.33 -11.75 -10.55
CA ARG A 248 25.51 -10.91 -10.27
C ARG A 248 25.27 -9.98 -9.08
N GLN A 249 26.26 -9.93 -8.18
CA GLN A 249 26.31 -8.90 -7.15
C GLN A 249 26.86 -7.59 -7.74
N THR A 250 26.13 -6.49 -7.57
CA THR A 250 26.42 -5.20 -8.19
C THR A 250 26.37 -4.08 -7.15
N ALA A 251 27.29 -3.12 -7.28
CA ALA A 251 27.24 -1.86 -6.55
C ALA A 251 26.34 -0.87 -7.28
N ILE A 252 25.32 -0.37 -6.60
CA ILE A 252 24.27 0.48 -7.15
C ILE A 252 24.22 1.79 -6.38
N PHE A 253 24.20 2.89 -7.13
CA PHE A 253 23.80 4.20 -6.63
C PHE A 253 22.34 4.42 -7.01
N PRO A 254 21.38 4.32 -6.07
CA PRO A 254 19.95 4.43 -6.38
C PRO A 254 19.52 5.88 -6.67
N GLY A 255 20.42 6.85 -6.53
CA GLY A 255 20.10 8.29 -6.55
C GLY A 255 19.87 8.86 -5.16
N ASP A 256 19.71 10.18 -5.10
CA ASP A 256 19.48 10.92 -3.87
C ASP A 256 17.99 11.26 -3.71
N LEU A 257 17.44 10.88 -2.55
CA LEU A 257 16.15 11.45 -2.14
C LEU A 257 16.32 12.96 -1.88
N PRO A 258 15.30 13.78 -2.20
CA PRO A 258 15.39 15.22 -1.97
C PRO A 258 15.55 15.53 -0.48
N ALA A 259 16.37 16.53 -0.16
CA ALA A 259 16.61 16.95 1.21
C ALA A 259 15.37 17.62 1.84
N ASP A 260 14.57 18.31 1.02
CA ASP A 260 13.26 18.88 1.35
C ASP A 260 12.16 18.04 0.68
N PRO A 261 11.31 17.32 1.42
CA PRO A 261 10.23 16.56 0.82
C PRO A 261 9.24 17.45 0.06
N GLU A 262 9.03 18.72 0.46
CA GLU A 262 8.12 19.63 -0.25
C GLU A 262 8.60 19.96 -1.67
N ALA A 263 9.88 19.80 -1.97
CA ALA A 263 10.37 19.92 -3.34
C ALA A 263 9.74 18.84 -4.25
N LEU A 264 9.64 17.60 -3.76
CA LEU A 264 8.98 16.50 -4.47
C LEU A 264 7.49 16.81 -4.67
N PHE A 265 6.79 17.24 -3.62
CA PHE A 265 5.34 17.47 -3.70
C PHE A 265 4.95 18.70 -4.53
N ARG A 266 5.80 19.75 -4.55
CA ARG A 266 5.60 20.90 -5.45
C ARG A 266 5.69 20.50 -6.92
N GLN A 267 6.58 19.58 -7.24
CA GLN A 267 6.74 18.98 -8.56
C GLN A 267 5.51 18.14 -8.94
N LEU A 268 5.01 17.28 -8.04
CA LEU A 268 3.81 16.46 -8.29
C LEU A 268 2.56 17.25 -8.73
N GLY A 269 2.44 18.53 -8.35
CA GLY A 269 1.31 19.38 -8.72
C GLY A 269 1.39 20.02 -10.11
N GLN A 270 2.49 19.85 -10.84
CA GLN A 270 2.70 20.47 -12.16
C GLN A 270 2.49 19.46 -13.31
N PRO A 271 1.81 19.86 -14.40
CA PRO A 271 1.67 19.02 -15.59
C PRO A 271 3.04 18.70 -16.20
N GLY A 272 3.33 17.41 -16.43
CA GLY A 272 4.59 16.97 -17.01
C GLY A 272 5.79 16.95 -16.05
N SER A 273 5.56 17.00 -14.74
CA SER A 273 6.64 16.91 -13.77
C SER A 273 7.32 15.55 -13.78
N GLU A 274 8.64 15.57 -13.87
CA GLU A 274 9.49 14.41 -13.59
C GLU A 274 9.86 14.40 -12.10
N LEU A 275 9.89 13.23 -11.50
CA LEU A 275 10.42 13.06 -10.14
C LEU A 275 11.95 13.06 -10.19
N PRO A 276 12.64 13.24 -9.05
CA PRO A 276 14.09 13.10 -8.99
C PRO A 276 14.51 11.76 -9.58
N ASP A 277 15.68 11.74 -10.24
CA ASP A 277 16.24 10.54 -10.87
C ASP A 277 16.70 9.55 -9.80
N VAL A 278 15.72 8.87 -9.21
CA VAL A 278 15.88 7.80 -8.24
C VAL A 278 15.46 6.52 -8.95
N ASN A 279 16.40 5.60 -9.10
CA ASN A 279 16.17 4.31 -9.71
C ASN A 279 16.43 3.21 -8.68
N VAL A 280 15.43 2.98 -7.83
CA VAL A 280 15.48 1.91 -6.82
C VAL A 280 15.14 0.55 -7.43
N VAL A 281 16.13 -0.30 -7.69
CA VAL A 281 15.86 -1.68 -8.11
C VAL A 281 15.50 -2.59 -6.94
N ARG A 282 14.87 -3.72 -7.27
CA ARG A 282 14.59 -4.78 -6.31
C ARG A 282 15.77 -5.75 -6.18
N PHE A 283 16.06 -6.17 -4.96
CA PHE A 283 17.13 -7.11 -4.66
C PHE A 283 16.60 -8.49 -4.31
N ARG A 284 17.40 -9.51 -4.60
CA ARG A 284 17.21 -10.86 -4.06
C ARG A 284 17.47 -10.88 -2.56
N PRO A 285 16.82 -11.78 -1.80
CA PRO A 285 17.16 -11.99 -0.40
C PRO A 285 18.66 -12.24 -0.19
N PRO A 286 19.22 -11.84 0.97
CA PRO A 286 20.63 -12.05 1.24
C PRO A 286 20.96 -13.54 1.27
N ALA A 287 22.16 -13.91 0.83
CA ALA A 287 22.68 -15.25 1.07
C ALA A 287 22.90 -15.43 2.59
N LEU A 288 22.25 -16.42 3.18
CA LEU A 288 22.46 -16.78 4.58
C LEU A 288 23.70 -17.66 4.66
N ASP A 289 24.66 -17.28 5.51
CA ASP A 289 25.83 -18.11 5.79
C ASP A 289 25.40 -19.20 6.77
N GLU A 290 25.51 -20.48 6.40
CA GLU A 290 25.16 -21.61 7.27
C GLU A 290 26.37 -22.07 8.07
N LYS A 291 26.90 -21.20 8.94
CA LYS A 291 28.02 -21.60 9.82
C LYS A 291 27.50 -22.28 11.07
N GLY A 292 27.61 -23.61 11.11
CA GLY A 292 27.54 -24.39 12.35
C GLY A 292 26.16 -24.88 12.78
N GLY A 293 25.18 -25.01 11.86
CA GLY A 293 23.88 -25.63 12.15
C GLY A 293 22.93 -24.80 13.04
N ILE A 294 23.29 -23.55 13.33
CA ILE A 294 22.43 -22.57 14.00
C ILE A 294 21.90 -21.61 12.93
N THR A 295 20.59 -21.39 12.90
CA THR A 295 19.91 -20.45 12.00
C THR A 295 20.49 -19.04 12.20
N LEU A 296 21.23 -18.54 11.21
CA LEU A 296 21.82 -17.21 11.29
C LEU A 296 20.71 -16.15 11.34
N SER A 297 20.87 -15.14 12.21
CA SER A 297 19.94 -14.02 12.32
C SER A 297 19.90 -13.25 11.00
N VAL A 298 18.71 -13.03 10.46
CA VAL A 298 18.55 -12.21 9.27
C VAL A 298 18.86 -10.75 9.64
N PRO A 299 19.79 -10.07 8.93
CA PRO A 299 20.11 -8.68 9.24
C PRO A 299 18.88 -7.79 8.99
N HIS A 300 18.72 -6.74 9.80
CA HIS A 300 17.60 -5.81 9.71
C HIS A 300 18.08 -4.36 9.87
N ILE A 301 17.19 -3.40 9.61
CA ILE A 301 17.41 -1.97 9.85
C ILE A 301 16.26 -1.45 10.71
N ARG A 302 16.60 -0.89 11.89
CA ARG A 302 15.69 -0.22 12.84
C ARG A 302 14.49 -1.06 13.35
N LEU A 303 14.50 -2.39 13.18
CA LEU A 303 13.44 -3.27 13.69
C LEU A 303 13.39 -3.28 15.22
N ASP A 304 14.56 -3.17 15.85
CA ASP A 304 14.75 -2.93 17.29
C ASP A 304 14.06 -1.63 17.75
N ARG A 305 14.23 -0.53 17.03
CA ARG A 305 13.56 0.75 17.33
C ARG A 305 12.05 0.66 17.14
N ALA A 306 11.59 -0.02 16.08
CA ALA A 306 10.17 -0.27 15.86
C ALA A 306 9.55 -1.09 17.00
N MET A 307 10.24 -2.14 17.46
CA MET A 307 9.81 -2.96 18.59
C MET A 307 9.80 -2.18 19.90
N GLN A 308 10.83 -1.37 20.16
CA GLN A 308 10.88 -0.50 21.32
C GLN A 308 9.71 0.48 21.35
N PHE A 309 9.38 1.08 20.21
CA PHE A 309 8.24 1.98 20.11
C PHE A 309 6.91 1.26 20.37
N LEU A 310 6.68 0.13 19.70
CA LEU A 310 5.40 -0.59 19.77
C LEU A 310 5.19 -1.32 21.10
N LEU A 311 6.24 -1.87 21.70
CA LEU A 311 6.14 -2.83 22.80
C LEU A 311 6.96 -2.45 24.04
N GLY A 312 7.92 -1.52 23.94
CA GLY A 312 8.89 -1.26 25.01
C GLY A 312 8.25 -0.85 26.34
N ASP A 313 7.13 -0.12 26.31
CA ASP A 313 6.40 0.29 27.52
C ASP A 313 5.56 -0.84 28.16
N ARG A 314 5.39 -1.98 27.48
CA ARG A 314 4.73 -3.17 28.03
C ARG A 314 5.72 -4.19 28.61
N LEU A 315 7.01 -3.98 28.36
CA LEU A 315 8.12 -4.84 28.79
C LEU A 315 9.00 -4.18 29.87
N ALA A 316 8.66 -2.96 30.27
CA ALA A 316 9.34 -2.18 31.30
C ALA A 316 8.86 -2.52 32.71
#